data_AF-A0AAJ5JM36-F1
#
_entry.id   AF-A0AAJ5JM36-F1
#
_cell.length_a   1.000
_cell.length_b   1.000
_cell.length_c   1.000
_cell.angle_alpha   90.00
_cell.angle_beta   90.00
_cell.angle_gamma   90.00
#
_symmetry.space_group_name_H-M   'P 1'
#
loop_
_entity.id
_entity.type
_entity.pdbx_description
1 polymer ?
#
loop_
_entity_poly.entity_id
_entity_poly.type
_entity_poly.pdbx_seq_one_letter_code
_entity_poly.pdbx_strand_id
1 'polypeptide(L)'
;MEYTVMLNNIAVGMLVMGALMGNAYAADTDVCPKAIDIKAAPYKSSDPQLPAPFNEGFAYTANAGGKAWTGVSMGTEDDFLDKKYDLKAKTVVEQDGKVICSYGGTKIIEQGVTLDPYLKLVAK
;
A
#
# COMPACT_ATOMS: atom_id res chain seq x y z
N MET A 1 68.34 -4.52 -14.95
CA MET A 1 67.20 -4.03 -15.75
C MET A 1 66.87 -2.68 -15.17
N GLU A 2 67.27 -1.62 -15.86
CA GLU A 2 66.97 -0.23 -15.48
C GLU A 2 65.44 -0.01 -15.51
N TYR A 3 64.93 0.94 -14.71
CA TYR A 3 64.13 2.09 -15.16
C TYR A 3 63.66 2.89 -13.93
N THR A 4 64.28 4.05 -13.79
CA THR A 4 63.89 5.18 -12.94
C THR A 4 62.45 5.60 -13.22
N VAL A 5 61.66 5.89 -12.17
CA VAL A 5 60.55 6.85 -12.28
C VAL A 5 60.60 7.80 -11.08
N MET A 6 60.82 9.06 -11.43
CA MET A 6 60.90 10.22 -10.55
C MET A 6 59.57 10.45 -9.83
N LEU A 7 59.65 10.72 -8.52
CA LEU A 7 58.55 11.30 -7.75
C LEU A 7 58.32 12.73 -8.25
N ASN A 8 57.18 13.00 -8.89
CA ASN A 8 56.54 14.30 -8.77
C ASN A 8 55.05 14.26 -9.16
N ASN A 9 54.27 15.08 -8.45
CA ASN A 9 52.90 15.53 -8.74
C ASN A 9 51.73 14.72 -8.17
N ILE A 10 51.25 15.26 -7.05
CA ILE A 10 49.87 15.35 -6.57
C ILE A 10 48.83 15.06 -7.66
N ALA A 11 47.99 14.05 -7.45
CA ALA A 11 46.63 14.02 -7.97
C ALA A 11 45.75 13.10 -7.11
N VAL A 12 44.82 13.75 -6.42
CA VAL A 12 43.64 13.19 -5.76
C VAL A 12 42.86 12.34 -6.77
N GLY A 13 42.46 11.14 -6.37
CA GLY A 13 41.68 10.22 -7.21
C GLY A 13 40.82 9.25 -6.41
N MET A 14 40.09 9.77 -5.41
CA MET A 14 39.06 9.00 -4.71
C MET A 14 37.80 9.01 -5.59
N LEU A 15 37.56 7.93 -6.34
CA LEU A 15 36.30 7.77 -7.07
C LEU A 15 35.49 6.66 -6.40
N VAL A 16 34.56 7.16 -5.59
CA VAL A 16 33.58 6.47 -4.77
C VAL A 16 32.79 5.47 -5.62
N MET A 17 32.72 4.24 -5.13
CA MET A 17 31.77 3.23 -5.60
C MET A 17 30.36 3.80 -5.50
N GLY A 18 29.80 4.21 -6.64
CA GLY A 18 28.41 4.59 -6.76
C GLY A 18 27.55 3.37 -6.49
N ALA A 19 27.19 3.17 -5.23
CA ALA A 19 26.02 2.39 -4.89
C ALA A 19 24.85 3.00 -5.68
N LEU A 20 24.29 2.22 -6.60
CA LEU A 20 22.95 2.47 -7.13
C LEU A 20 22.03 2.38 -5.91
N MET A 21 21.90 3.48 -5.18
CA MET A 21 20.82 3.71 -4.24
C MET A 21 19.57 3.70 -5.10
N GLY A 22 18.95 2.52 -5.23
CA GLY A 22 17.58 2.43 -5.66
C GLY A 22 16.81 3.38 -4.78
N ASN A 23 16.22 4.40 -5.40
CA ASN A 23 15.32 5.31 -4.75
C ASN A 23 14.15 4.47 -4.24
N ALA A 24 14.26 3.96 -3.02
CA ALA A 24 13.12 3.53 -2.24
C ALA A 24 12.36 4.83 -1.95
N TYR A 25 11.57 5.29 -2.93
CA TYR A 25 10.56 6.29 -2.69
C TYR A 25 9.71 5.72 -1.56
N ALA A 26 9.78 6.33 -0.37
CA ALA A 26 8.73 6.15 0.60
C ALA A 26 7.44 6.46 -0.15
N ALA A 27 6.54 5.48 -0.28
CA ALA A 27 5.29 5.68 -0.99
C ALA A 27 4.60 6.86 -0.33
N ASP A 28 4.45 7.96 -1.06
CA ASP A 28 3.78 9.16 -0.56
C ASP A 28 2.29 8.83 -0.47
N THR A 29 1.88 8.33 0.69
CA THR A 29 0.51 7.91 0.96
C THR A 29 -0.42 9.09 1.27
N ASP A 30 0.07 10.33 1.22
CA ASP A 30 -0.72 11.52 1.58
C ASP A 30 -1.88 11.78 0.62
N VAL A 31 -1.81 11.23 -0.60
CA VAL A 31 -2.92 11.25 -1.57
C VAL A 31 -4.06 10.30 -1.18
N CYS A 32 -3.79 9.31 -0.34
CA CYS A 32 -4.79 8.34 0.07
C CYS A 32 -5.75 8.94 1.09
N PRO A 33 -7.06 8.59 1.03
CA PRO A 33 -7.97 8.86 2.12
C PRO A 33 -7.41 8.38 3.46
N LYS A 34 -7.52 9.19 4.50
CA LYS A 34 -7.21 8.72 5.86
C LYS A 34 -8.27 7.69 6.26
N ALA A 35 -7.88 6.67 7.02
CA ALA A 35 -8.80 5.60 7.41
C ALA A 35 -10.08 6.12 8.10
N ILE A 36 -9.95 7.19 8.91
CA ILE A 36 -11.07 7.83 9.60
C ILE A 36 -12.09 8.50 8.66
N ASP A 37 -11.68 8.83 7.43
CA ASP A 37 -12.54 9.46 6.42
C ASP A 37 -13.20 8.42 5.49
N ILE A 38 -12.83 7.14 5.63
CA ILE A 38 -13.43 6.03 4.89
C ILE A 38 -14.73 5.62 5.58
N LYS A 39 -15.76 5.36 4.78
CA LYS A 39 -17.05 4.83 5.22
C LYS A 39 -17.23 3.43 4.68
N ALA A 40 -17.65 2.51 5.54
CA ALA A 40 -18.05 1.16 5.16
C ALA A 40 -19.58 1.02 5.13
N ALA A 41 -20.08 0.16 4.25
CA ALA A 41 -21.46 -0.30 4.22
C ALA A 41 -21.49 -1.80 3.87
N PRO A 42 -22.46 -2.58 4.39
CA PRO A 42 -22.62 -3.97 3.98
C PRO A 42 -22.74 -4.10 2.47
N TYR A 43 -22.06 -5.10 1.91
CA TYR A 43 -22.03 -5.38 0.49
C TYR A 43 -22.40 -6.84 0.21
N LYS A 44 -23.18 -7.03 -0.86
CA LYS A 44 -23.50 -8.33 -1.41
C LYS A 44 -23.28 -8.32 -2.92
N SER A 45 -22.42 -9.21 -3.40
CA SER A 45 -22.15 -9.38 -4.82
C SER A 45 -23.38 -9.92 -5.54
N SER A 46 -23.64 -9.40 -6.74
CA SER A 46 -24.66 -9.92 -7.65
C SER A 46 -24.16 -11.07 -8.52
N ASP A 47 -22.89 -11.46 -8.41
CA ASP A 47 -22.31 -12.57 -9.17
C ASP A 47 -22.90 -13.91 -8.68
N PRO A 48 -23.66 -14.63 -9.51
CA PRO A 48 -24.29 -15.89 -9.12
C PRO A 48 -23.27 -17.02 -8.90
N GLN A 49 -22.01 -16.85 -9.33
CA GLN A 49 -20.95 -17.84 -9.16
C GLN A 49 -20.26 -17.75 -7.80
N LEU A 50 -20.51 -16.68 -7.03
CA LEU A 50 -19.96 -16.50 -5.70
C LEU A 50 -20.97 -16.99 -4.65
N PRO A 51 -20.72 -18.11 -3.95
CA PRO A 51 -21.54 -18.54 -2.82
C PRO A 51 -21.20 -17.75 -1.55
N ALA A 52 -22.11 -17.78 -0.57
CA ALA A 52 -21.79 -17.30 0.77
C ALA A 52 -20.69 -18.14 1.43
N PRO A 53 -19.80 -17.55 2.25
CA PRO A 53 -19.74 -16.13 2.60
C PRO A 53 -18.96 -15.26 1.58
N PHE A 54 -18.44 -15.84 0.49
CA PHE A 54 -17.57 -15.14 -0.48
C PHE A 54 -18.29 -14.10 -1.35
N ASN A 55 -19.62 -14.06 -1.34
CA ASN A 55 -20.41 -13.02 -1.97
C ASN A 55 -20.81 -11.88 -1.02
N GLU A 56 -20.42 -11.94 0.26
CA GLU A 56 -20.77 -10.96 1.27
C GLU A 56 -19.51 -10.28 1.82
N GLY A 57 -19.67 -9.05 2.32
CA GLY A 57 -18.60 -8.28 2.93
C GLY A 57 -18.96 -6.80 3.04
N PHE A 58 -18.01 -5.91 2.70
CA PHE A 58 -18.17 -4.48 2.87
C PHE A 58 -17.72 -3.69 1.63
N ALA A 59 -18.51 -2.69 1.27
CA ALA A 59 -18.15 -1.67 0.30
C ALA A 59 -17.66 -0.43 1.02
N TYR A 60 -16.59 0.17 0.50
CA TYR A 60 -15.91 1.30 1.09
C TYR A 60 -15.96 2.51 0.17
N THR A 61 -16.20 3.68 0.75
CA THR A 61 -16.21 4.96 0.04
C THR A 61 -15.46 6.03 0.82
N ALA A 62 -14.78 6.92 0.12
CA ALA A 62 -14.15 8.10 0.72
C ALA A 62 -14.04 9.25 -0.28
N ASN A 63 -13.83 10.46 0.22
CA ASN A 63 -13.49 11.62 -0.61
C ASN A 63 -12.20 12.23 -0.08
N ALA A 64 -11.16 12.32 -0.91
CA ALA A 64 -9.87 12.90 -0.54
C ALA A 64 -9.18 13.46 -1.78
N GLY A 65 -8.52 14.62 -1.64
CA GLY A 65 -7.78 15.26 -2.73
C GLY A 65 -8.65 15.59 -3.96
N GLY A 66 -9.93 15.88 -3.76
CA GLY A 66 -10.88 16.16 -4.85
C GLY A 66 -11.32 14.92 -5.65
N LYS A 67 -10.91 13.71 -5.24
CA LYS A 67 -11.29 12.45 -5.88
C LYS A 67 -12.24 11.65 -5.01
N ALA A 68 -13.17 10.95 -5.64
CA ALA A 68 -13.98 9.93 -4.99
C ALA A 68 -13.23 8.60 -5.04
N TRP A 69 -13.24 7.86 -3.94
CA TRP A 69 -12.54 6.60 -3.80
C TRP A 69 -13.52 5.48 -3.48
N THR A 70 -13.31 4.31 -4.09
CA THR A 70 -14.16 3.14 -3.85
C THR A 70 -13.36 1.86 -3.71
N GLY A 71 -13.82 0.93 -2.87
CA GLY A 71 -13.26 -0.40 -2.70
C GLY A 71 -14.29 -1.39 -2.18
N VAL A 72 -13.96 -2.69 -2.23
CA VAL A 72 -14.80 -3.77 -1.69
C VAL A 72 -13.91 -4.83 -1.07
N SER A 73 -14.28 -5.32 0.12
CA SER A 73 -13.79 -6.59 0.67
C SER A 73 -14.94 -7.60 0.64
N MET A 74 -14.63 -8.85 0.26
CA MET A 74 -15.60 -9.95 0.22
C MET A 74 -15.03 -11.15 0.98
N GLY A 75 -15.90 -12.08 1.40
CA GLY A 75 -15.50 -13.27 2.14
C GLY A 75 -15.06 -12.95 3.57
N THR A 76 -15.58 -11.86 4.15
CA THR A 76 -15.29 -11.45 5.52
C THR A 76 -16.54 -10.86 6.17
N GLU A 77 -16.72 -11.15 7.45
CA GLU A 77 -17.75 -10.55 8.29
C GLU A 77 -17.23 -9.31 9.05
N ASP A 78 -15.91 -9.04 8.97
CA ASP A 78 -15.27 -7.96 9.68
C ASP A 78 -15.20 -6.68 8.83
N ASP A 79 -15.61 -5.57 9.44
CA ASP A 79 -15.29 -4.23 8.93
C ASP A 79 -13.85 -3.89 9.31
N PHE A 80 -12.96 -3.82 8.32
CA PHE A 80 -11.55 -3.51 8.53
C PHE A 80 -11.30 -2.06 8.98
N LEU A 81 -12.33 -1.21 9.05
CA LEU A 81 -12.27 0.11 9.68
C LEU A 81 -12.41 0.07 11.21
N ASP A 82 -12.68 -1.08 11.81
CA ASP A 82 -12.67 -1.19 13.27
C ASP A 82 -11.30 -0.77 13.83
N LYS A 83 -11.33 -0.02 14.93
CA LYS A 83 -10.14 0.49 15.61
C LYS A 83 -9.15 -0.61 15.97
N LYS A 84 -9.63 -1.84 16.25
CA LYS A 84 -8.76 -2.98 16.57
C LYS A 84 -7.73 -3.26 15.46
N TYR A 85 -8.06 -2.95 14.21
CA TYR A 85 -7.20 -3.18 13.07
C TYR A 85 -6.21 -2.04 12.79
N ASP A 86 -6.33 -0.85 13.38
CA ASP A 86 -5.41 0.29 13.17
C ASP A 86 -5.02 0.48 11.67
N LEU A 87 -6.03 0.51 10.80
CA LEU A 87 -5.84 0.48 9.36
C LEU A 87 -5.09 1.72 8.86
N LYS A 88 -4.01 1.51 8.09
CA LYS A 88 -3.16 2.60 7.55
C LYS A 88 -2.86 2.36 6.08
N ALA A 89 -2.78 3.43 5.30
CA ALA A 89 -2.27 3.36 3.93
C ALA A 89 -0.82 2.85 3.96
N LYS A 90 -0.49 1.96 3.03
CA LYS A 90 0.82 1.31 2.92
C LYS A 90 1.49 1.62 1.60
N THR A 91 0.72 1.59 0.52
CA THR A 91 1.24 1.82 -0.83
C THR A 91 0.25 2.61 -1.66
N VAL A 92 0.82 3.39 -2.58
CA VAL A 92 0.09 4.06 -3.65
C VAL A 92 0.68 3.55 -4.96
N VAL A 93 -0.19 3.10 -5.86
CA VAL A 93 0.21 2.60 -7.18
C VAL A 93 -0.69 3.25 -8.22
N GLU A 94 -0.10 3.74 -9.29
CA GLU A 94 -0.84 4.07 -10.50
C GLU A 94 -0.85 2.86 -11.43
N GLN A 95 -2.03 2.37 -11.77
CA GLN A 95 -2.20 1.24 -12.68
C GLN A 95 -3.38 1.53 -13.60
N ASP A 96 -3.19 1.34 -14.91
CA ASP A 96 -4.23 1.54 -15.93
C ASP A 96 -4.92 2.93 -15.85
N GLY A 97 -4.12 3.96 -15.53
CA GLY A 97 -4.59 5.34 -15.36
C GLY A 97 -5.39 5.60 -14.09
N LYS A 98 -5.46 4.64 -13.16
CA LYS A 98 -6.14 4.74 -11.87
C LYS A 98 -5.14 4.79 -10.73
N VAL A 99 -5.41 5.63 -9.75
CA VAL A 99 -4.65 5.65 -8.50
C VAL A 99 -5.27 4.65 -7.53
N ILE A 100 -4.45 3.74 -7.02
CA ILE A 100 -4.83 2.67 -6.10
C ILE A 100 -4.08 2.88 -4.79
N CYS A 101 -4.82 3.04 -3.70
CA CYS A 101 -4.31 3.05 -2.34
C CYS A 101 -4.54 1.68 -1.71
N SER A 102 -3.46 1.01 -1.30
CA SER A 102 -3.56 -0.21 -0.50
C SER A 102 -3.33 0.11 0.96
N TYR A 103 -4.18 -0.44 1.81
CA TYR A 103 -4.17 -0.28 3.25
C TYR A 103 -3.93 -1.63 3.92
N GLY A 104 -3.19 -1.59 5.02
CA GLY A 104 -2.96 -2.75 5.87
C GLY A 104 -3.05 -2.34 7.33
N GLY A 105 -3.53 -3.26 8.16
CA GLY A 105 -3.70 -3.04 9.59
C GLY A 105 -2.90 -4.02 10.45
N THR A 106 -3.18 -3.98 11.74
CA THR A 106 -2.71 -4.94 12.73
C THR A 106 -3.38 -6.28 12.50
N LYS A 107 -2.56 -7.34 12.40
CA LYS A 107 -3.07 -8.71 12.35
C LYS A 107 -3.56 -9.11 13.73
N ILE A 108 -4.73 -9.73 13.79
CA ILE A 108 -5.34 -10.18 15.05
C ILE A 108 -5.55 -11.68 14.97
N ILE A 109 -5.36 -12.36 16.10
CA ILE A 109 -5.70 -13.77 16.25
C ILE A 109 -6.87 -13.84 17.25
N GLU A 110 -8.05 -14.17 16.75
CA GLU A 110 -9.27 -14.31 17.56
C GLU A 110 -9.77 -15.76 17.41
N GLN A 111 -9.93 -16.46 18.55
CA GLN A 111 -10.45 -17.84 18.57
C GLN A 111 -9.72 -18.83 17.64
N GLY A 112 -8.41 -18.62 17.42
CA GLY A 112 -7.58 -19.45 16.54
C GLY A 112 -7.65 -19.08 15.05
N VAL A 113 -8.45 -18.08 14.68
CA VAL A 113 -8.52 -17.52 13.32
C VAL A 113 -7.60 -16.32 13.23
N THR A 114 -6.78 -16.27 12.18
CA THR A 114 -5.95 -15.09 11.87
C THR A 114 -6.73 -14.16 10.95
N LEU A 115 -6.95 -12.93 11.41
CA LEU A 115 -7.55 -11.84 10.65
C LEU A 115 -6.43 -10.88 10.22
N ASP A 116 -6.25 -10.75 8.91
CA ASP A 116 -5.24 -9.88 8.29
C ASP A 116 -5.96 -8.78 7.49
N PRO A 117 -6.21 -7.61 8.11
CA PRO A 117 -7.01 -6.55 7.49
C PRO A 117 -6.29 -5.97 6.29
N TYR A 118 -6.95 -6.04 5.14
CA TYR A 118 -6.43 -5.53 3.88
C TYR A 118 -7.54 -4.87 3.06
N LEU A 119 -7.32 -3.62 2.66
CA LEU A 119 -8.27 -2.83 1.90
C LEU A 119 -7.57 -2.18 0.71
N LYS A 120 -8.22 -2.19 -0.46
CA LYS A 120 -7.82 -1.40 -1.62
C LYS A 120 -8.90 -0.37 -1.93
N LEU A 121 -8.51 0.89 -2.08
CA LEU A 121 -9.34 1.93 -2.62
C LEU A 121 -8.80 2.39 -3.97
N VAL A 122 -9.71 2.58 -4.92
CA VAL A 122 -9.41 3.05 -6.27
C VAL A 122 -10.06 4.41 -6.46
N ALA A 123 -9.28 5.39 -6.91
CA ALA A 123 -9.79 6.71 -7.27
C ALA A 123 -10.64 6.62 -8.55
N LYS A 124 -11.77 7.31 -8.55
CA LYS A 124 -12.65 7.50 -9.71
C LYS A 124 -12.38 8.82 -10.43
#